data_AF-A0A956JX48-F1
#
_entry.id   AF-A0A956JX48-F1
#
_cell.length_a   1.000
_cell.length_b   1.000
_cell.length_c   1.000
_cell.angle_alpha   90.00
_cell.angle_beta   90.00
_cell.angle_gamma   90.00
#
_symmetry.space_group_name_H-M   'P 1'
#
loop_
_entity.id
_entity.type
_entity.pdbx_description
1 polymer ?
#
loop_
_entity_poly.entity_id
_entity_poly.type
_entity_poly.pdbx_seq_one_letter_code
_entity_poly.pdbx_strand_id
1 'polypeptide(L)'
;MSEPRRTGALEIGMVCVVAVAIVGLISGVRGTGRDVRSYVASQPAVDTQVAARSYPHARAAAHGPNAEAAAGWFGGLPGGPDPFAPVVQSAQDRADALARRATRRAFDGAPPTIPHRIDQHGVPACLTCHDRGTTIAGVVAPRMSHERHDSCVQCHVVATDPRPGTVTPPAPDNGFVGLAAPATGERAWPGAPPTIPHTTRMRERCDACHGVYGALGMRSSHPWRASCLQCHGRSAELDQRAPVAIPRTP
;
A
#
# COMPACT_ATOMS: atom_id res chain seq x y z
N MET A 1 -28.98 61.51 -9.98
CA MET A 1 -28.32 60.37 -10.66
C MET A 1 -28.80 59.11 -9.96
N SER A 2 -29.75 58.39 -10.57
CA SER A 2 -30.34 57.18 -9.98
C SER A 2 -29.53 55.96 -10.37
N GLU A 3 -29.04 55.25 -9.37
CA GLU A 3 -28.21 54.06 -9.50
C GLU A 3 -29.09 52.87 -9.96
N PRO A 4 -28.74 52.16 -11.05
CA PRO A 4 -29.57 51.08 -11.55
C PRO A 4 -29.47 49.84 -10.64
N ARG A 5 -30.64 49.26 -10.36
CA ARG A 5 -30.89 48.03 -9.59
C ARG A 5 -29.94 46.88 -9.96
N ARG A 6 -28.84 46.73 -9.23
CA ARG A 6 -27.90 45.59 -9.35
C ARG A 6 -28.41 44.28 -8.74
N THR A 7 -29.41 44.33 -7.87
CA THR A 7 -29.96 43.16 -7.17
C THR A 7 -30.71 42.19 -8.08
N GLY A 8 -31.48 42.69 -9.05
CA GLY A 8 -32.28 41.83 -9.93
C GLY A 8 -31.44 40.93 -10.85
N ALA A 9 -30.29 41.40 -11.33
CA ALA A 9 -29.41 40.61 -12.19
C ALA A 9 -28.73 39.46 -11.43
N LEU A 10 -28.44 39.66 -10.14
CA LEU A 10 -27.76 38.69 -9.30
C LEU A 10 -28.71 37.57 -8.85
N GLU A 11 -29.96 37.92 -8.53
CA GLU A 11 -31.02 36.95 -8.24
C GLU A 11 -31.34 36.07 -9.45
N ILE A 12 -31.46 36.67 -10.65
CA ILE A 12 -31.69 35.92 -11.89
C ILE A 12 -30.51 34.97 -12.18
N GLY A 13 -29.27 35.44 -12.00
CA GLY A 13 -28.08 34.60 -12.17
C GLY A 13 -28.07 33.38 -11.23
N MET A 14 -28.43 33.59 -9.95
CA MET A 14 -28.47 32.50 -8.96
C MET A 14 -29.56 31.47 -9.27
N VAL A 15 -30.75 31.92 -9.68
CA VAL A 15 -31.84 31.03 -10.09
C VAL A 15 -31.42 30.16 -11.29
N CYS A 16 -30.73 30.76 -12.28
CA CYS A 16 -30.23 30.01 -13.43
C CYS A 16 -29.21 28.93 -13.03
N VAL A 17 -28.27 29.23 -12.13
CA VAL A 17 -27.26 28.24 -11.66
C VAL A 17 -27.94 27.08 -10.93
N VAL A 18 -28.89 27.38 -10.04
CA VAL A 18 -29.63 26.34 -9.29
C VAL A 18 -30.45 25.48 -10.25
N ALA A 19 -31.12 26.09 -11.23
CA ALA A 19 -31.89 25.35 -12.23
C ALA A 19 -31.01 24.40 -13.05
N VAL A 20 -29.83 24.87 -13.51
CA VAL A 20 -28.88 24.02 -14.25
C VAL A 20 -28.36 22.87 -13.38
N ALA A 21 -28.05 23.12 -12.10
CA ALA A 21 -27.62 22.09 -11.17
C ALA A 21 -28.70 21.02 -10.93
N ILE A 22 -29.97 21.43 -10.77
CA ILE A 22 -31.11 20.53 -10.59
C ILE A 22 -31.33 19.69 -11.85
N VAL A 23 -31.30 20.30 -13.04
CA VAL A 23 -31.45 19.58 -14.32
C VAL A 23 -30.31 18.59 -14.53
N GLY A 24 -29.07 18.98 -14.22
CA GLY A 24 -27.91 18.09 -14.27
C GLY A 24 -28.05 16.90 -13.32
N LEU A 25 -28.53 17.14 -12.08
CA LEU A 25 -28.80 16.10 -11.11
C LEU A 25 -29.87 15.12 -11.63
N ILE A 26 -31.04 15.63 -12.02
CA ILE A 26 -32.17 14.81 -12.52
C ILE A 26 -31.75 14.00 -13.75
N SER A 27 -31.02 14.62 -14.68
CA SER A 27 -30.54 13.93 -15.88
C SER A 27 -29.49 12.88 -15.55
N GLY A 28 -28.65 13.11 -14.55
CA GLY A 28 -27.64 12.16 -14.07
C GLY A 28 -28.21 10.97 -13.29
N VAL A 29 -29.34 11.14 -12.58
CA VAL A 29 -29.99 10.04 -11.85
C VAL A 29 -31.08 9.31 -12.64
N ARG A 30 -31.43 9.77 -13.86
CA ARG A 30 -32.29 8.97 -14.74
C ARG A 30 -31.55 7.68 -15.12
N GLY A 31 -32.00 6.58 -14.51
CA GLY A 31 -31.47 5.25 -14.77
C GLY A 31 -31.43 4.96 -16.27
N THR A 32 -30.30 4.44 -16.75
CA THR A 32 -30.00 4.29 -18.19
C THR A 32 -30.87 3.27 -18.93
N GLY A 33 -31.95 2.77 -18.32
CA GLY A 33 -32.77 1.68 -18.87
C GLY A 33 -32.00 0.38 -19.11
N ARG A 34 -30.73 0.30 -18.70
CA ARG A 34 -29.97 -0.94 -18.73
C ARG A 34 -30.56 -1.86 -17.69
N ASP A 35 -31.14 -2.96 -18.16
CA ASP A 35 -31.43 -4.12 -17.34
C ASP A 35 -30.10 -4.61 -16.74
N VAL A 36 -29.83 -4.17 -15.51
CA VAL A 36 -28.80 -4.77 -14.68
C VAL A 36 -29.34 -6.14 -14.36
N ARG A 37 -28.77 -7.18 -14.99
CA ARG A 37 -29.04 -8.58 -14.69
C ARG A 37 -28.98 -8.75 -13.18
N SER A 38 -30.15 -8.86 -12.54
CA SER A 38 -30.22 -9.10 -11.11
C SER A 38 -29.69 -10.50 -10.87
N TYR A 39 -28.67 -10.61 -10.03
CA TYR A 39 -28.21 -11.91 -9.57
C TYR A 39 -29.32 -12.50 -8.69
N VAL A 40 -30.21 -13.29 -9.28
CA VAL A 40 -31.15 -14.11 -8.52
C VAL A 40 -30.35 -15.27 -7.96
N ALA A 41 -29.72 -15.04 -6.81
CA ALA A 41 -29.17 -16.11 -6.01
C ALA A 41 -30.37 -16.93 -5.49
N SER A 42 -30.61 -18.10 -6.06
CA SER A 42 -31.37 -19.14 -5.37
C SER A 42 -30.52 -19.61 -4.19
N GLN A 43 -30.58 -18.90 -3.08
CA GLN A 43 -29.93 -19.36 -1.85
C GLN A 43 -30.76 -20.51 -1.26
N PRO A 44 -30.14 -21.64 -0.88
CA PRO A 44 -30.81 -22.65 -0.09
C PRO A 44 -31.28 -22.02 1.24
N ALA A 45 -32.44 -22.44 1.72
CA ALA A 45 -32.97 -21.99 3.00
C ALA A 45 -31.96 -22.29 4.11
N VAL A 46 -31.38 -21.23 4.68
CA VAL A 46 -30.52 -21.34 5.86
C VAL A 46 -31.41 -21.31 7.09
N ASP A 47 -31.28 -22.31 7.97
CA ASP A 47 -32.13 -22.53 9.14
C ASP A 47 -32.00 -21.41 10.21
N THR A 48 -31.00 -20.54 10.05
CA THR A 48 -30.75 -19.39 10.92
C THR A 48 -30.70 -18.11 10.10
N GLN A 49 -31.80 -17.35 10.15
CA GLN A 49 -31.83 -15.98 9.62
C GLN A 49 -31.25 -15.04 10.68
N VAL A 50 -30.03 -14.56 10.48
CA VAL A 50 -29.50 -13.45 11.27
C VAL A 50 -30.09 -12.16 10.71
N ALA A 51 -30.71 -11.36 11.58
CA ALA A 51 -31.27 -10.07 11.18
C ALA A 51 -30.23 -9.21 10.44
N ALA A 52 -30.61 -8.67 9.29
CA ALA A 52 -29.75 -7.80 8.51
C ALA A 52 -29.34 -6.59 9.37
N ARG A 53 -28.04 -6.46 9.63
CA ARG A 53 -27.49 -5.36 10.41
C ARG A 53 -27.51 -4.09 9.56
N SER A 54 -27.82 -2.94 10.18
CA SER A 54 -27.74 -1.66 9.50
C SER A 54 -26.27 -1.32 9.17
N TYR A 55 -26.03 -0.61 8.06
CA TYR A 55 -24.68 -0.14 7.68
C TYR A 55 -23.95 0.61 8.81
N PRO A 56 -24.60 1.51 9.57
CA PRO A 56 -23.96 2.14 10.72
C PRO A 56 -23.52 1.15 11.80
N HIS A 57 -24.34 0.14 12.09
CA HIS A 57 -24.01 -0.90 13.06
C HIS A 57 -22.88 -1.81 12.56
N ALA A 58 -22.86 -2.14 11.26
CA ALA A 58 -21.77 -2.90 10.66
C ALA A 58 -20.42 -2.17 10.74
N ARG A 59 -20.41 -0.83 10.57
CA ARG A 59 -19.20 0.00 10.68
C ARG A 59 -18.73 0.19 12.13
N ALA A 60 -19.66 0.29 13.08
CA ALA A 60 -19.34 0.58 14.48
C ALA A 60 -18.97 -0.67 15.30
N ALA A 61 -19.48 -1.83 14.94
CA ALA A 61 -19.20 -3.07 15.65
C ALA A 61 -17.84 -3.66 15.23
N ALA A 62 -17.07 -4.12 16.21
CA ALA A 62 -15.91 -4.97 15.95
C ALA A 62 -16.41 -6.36 15.53
N HIS A 63 -15.81 -6.94 14.48
CA HIS A 63 -16.22 -8.24 13.93
C HIS A 63 -15.05 -9.22 13.87
N GLY A 64 -15.40 -10.50 13.83
CA GLY A 64 -14.44 -11.60 13.65
C GLY A 64 -13.76 -12.02 14.95
N PRO A 65 -12.75 -12.91 14.85
CA PRO A 65 -12.10 -13.54 16.01
C PRO A 65 -11.44 -12.55 16.99
N ASN A 66 -11.21 -11.31 16.54
CA ASN A 66 -10.56 -10.25 17.31
C ASN A 66 -11.55 -9.16 17.74
N ALA A 67 -12.88 -9.41 17.69
CA ALA A 67 -13.89 -8.41 18.05
C ALA A 67 -13.75 -7.91 19.50
N GLU A 68 -13.24 -8.75 20.39
CA GLU A 68 -12.99 -8.42 21.81
C GLU A 68 -11.56 -7.94 22.07
N ALA A 69 -10.71 -7.83 21.04
CA ALA A 69 -9.34 -7.35 21.23
C ALA A 69 -9.38 -5.89 21.71
N ALA A 70 -8.81 -5.66 22.90
CA ALA A 70 -8.82 -4.33 23.51
C ALA A 70 -8.18 -3.29 22.59
N ALA A 71 -8.82 -2.11 22.50
CA ALA A 71 -8.21 -0.95 21.89
C ALA A 71 -6.88 -0.67 22.60
N GLY A 72 -5.75 -0.86 21.90
CA GLY A 72 -4.41 -0.73 22.47
C GLY A 72 -3.68 -2.04 22.76
N TRP A 73 -4.22 -3.22 22.39
CA TRP A 73 -3.49 -4.50 22.49
C TRP A 73 -2.09 -4.45 21.86
N PHE A 74 -1.95 -3.72 20.74
CA PHE A 74 -0.66 -3.50 20.07
C PHE A 74 0.32 -2.62 20.86
N GLY A 75 -0.14 -1.80 21.80
CA GLY A 75 0.70 -0.95 22.65
C GLY A 75 1.50 -1.74 23.70
N GLY A 76 1.12 -2.99 23.97
CA GLY A 76 1.82 -3.91 24.88
C GLY A 76 2.73 -4.92 24.19
N LEU A 77 2.90 -4.84 22.86
CA LEU A 77 3.87 -5.70 22.18
C LEU A 77 5.30 -5.33 22.63
N PRO A 78 6.17 -6.32 22.86
CA PRO A 78 7.54 -6.07 23.31
C PRO A 78 8.23 -5.08 22.37
N GLY A 79 9.15 -4.29 22.93
CA GLY A 79 9.99 -3.38 22.16
C GLY A 79 10.59 -4.08 20.94
N GLY A 80 10.69 -3.35 19.83
CA GLY A 80 11.19 -3.91 18.58
C GLY A 80 12.60 -4.51 18.71
N PRO A 81 13.03 -5.33 17.74
CA PRO A 81 14.33 -6.00 17.82
C PRO A 81 15.46 -4.98 18.01
N ASP A 82 16.45 -5.33 18.83
CA ASP A 82 17.59 -4.47 19.11
C ASP A 82 18.29 -4.05 17.81
N PRO A 83 18.37 -2.74 17.50
CA PRO A 83 19.06 -2.25 16.32
C PRO A 83 20.58 -2.49 16.38
N PHE A 84 21.18 -2.65 17.55
CA PHE A 84 22.62 -2.89 17.69
C PHE A 84 22.99 -4.37 17.67
N ALA A 85 22.00 -5.28 17.64
CA ALA A 85 22.25 -6.70 17.52
C ALA A 85 23.07 -7.00 16.24
N PRO A 86 24.15 -7.81 16.32
CA PRO A 86 24.94 -8.18 15.15
C PRO A 86 24.08 -8.83 14.07
N VAL A 87 24.22 -8.35 12.84
CA VAL A 87 23.56 -8.92 11.66
C VAL A 87 24.59 -9.70 10.87
N VAL A 88 24.56 -11.02 11.02
CA VAL A 88 25.37 -11.96 10.24
C VAL A 88 24.48 -12.57 9.16
N GLN A 89 24.89 -12.46 7.91
CA GLN A 89 24.13 -12.94 6.75
C GLN A 89 25.03 -13.76 5.85
N SER A 90 24.53 -14.90 5.40
CA SER A 90 25.13 -15.69 4.33
C SER A 90 24.60 -15.26 2.96
N ALA A 91 25.25 -15.74 1.90
CA ALA A 91 24.72 -15.63 0.54
C ALA A 91 23.35 -16.33 0.40
N GLN A 92 23.16 -17.44 1.13
CA GLN A 92 21.90 -18.17 1.14
C GLN A 92 20.76 -17.35 1.77
N ASP A 93 21.01 -16.68 2.90
CA ASP A 93 20.01 -15.81 3.53
C ASP A 93 19.50 -14.74 2.57
N ARG A 94 20.41 -14.19 1.75
CA ARG A 94 20.08 -13.20 0.71
C ARG A 94 19.26 -13.83 -0.41
N ALA A 95 19.67 -14.98 -0.93
CA ALA A 95 18.92 -15.69 -1.97
C ALA A 95 17.48 -16.00 -1.50
N ASP A 96 17.33 -16.50 -0.27
CA ASP A 96 16.02 -16.80 0.32
C ASP A 96 15.17 -15.54 0.52
N ALA A 97 15.80 -14.43 0.95
CA ALA A 97 15.11 -13.15 1.10
C ALA A 97 14.60 -12.61 -0.25
N LEU A 98 15.41 -12.71 -1.31
CA LEU A 98 15.04 -12.30 -2.66
C LEU A 98 13.93 -13.20 -3.24
N ALA A 99 14.04 -14.52 -3.06
CA ALA A 99 13.02 -15.48 -3.50
C ALA A 99 11.67 -15.21 -2.80
N ARG A 100 11.67 -15.09 -1.46
CA ARG A 100 10.45 -14.75 -0.69
C ARG A 100 9.84 -13.42 -1.12
N ARG A 101 10.66 -12.43 -1.47
CA ARG A 101 10.17 -11.14 -1.97
C ARG A 101 9.54 -11.26 -3.36
N ALA A 102 10.13 -12.07 -4.24
CA ALA A 102 9.61 -12.33 -5.58
C ALA A 102 8.24 -13.02 -5.54
N THR A 103 7.98 -13.93 -4.59
CA THR A 103 6.66 -14.58 -4.46
C THR A 103 5.48 -13.61 -4.23
N ARG A 104 5.76 -12.39 -3.77
CA ARG A 104 4.73 -11.38 -3.47
C ARG A 104 4.66 -10.27 -4.52
N ARG A 105 5.45 -10.31 -5.60
CA ARG A 105 5.54 -9.21 -6.57
C ARG A 105 5.61 -9.77 -7.99
N ALA A 106 4.93 -9.11 -8.93
CA ALA A 106 5.01 -9.49 -10.34
C ALA A 106 6.40 -9.19 -10.95
N PHE A 107 7.08 -8.14 -10.49
CA PHE A 107 8.42 -7.73 -10.94
C PHE A 107 9.08 -6.83 -9.89
N ASP A 108 10.38 -6.52 -10.04
CA ASP A 108 11.04 -5.58 -9.16
C ASP A 108 10.52 -4.15 -9.34
N GLY A 109 9.89 -3.62 -8.29
CA GLY A 109 9.18 -2.33 -8.34
C GLY A 109 7.67 -2.48 -8.17
N ALA A 110 7.09 -3.62 -8.58
CA ALA A 110 5.66 -3.88 -8.43
C ALA A 110 5.26 -3.86 -6.94
N PRO A 111 4.15 -3.22 -6.56
CA PRO A 111 3.61 -3.31 -5.20
C PRO A 111 3.45 -4.78 -4.76
N PRO A 112 3.77 -5.13 -3.50
CA PRO A 112 3.57 -6.49 -3.03
C PRO A 112 2.09 -6.82 -2.85
N THR A 113 1.70 -8.04 -3.19
CA THR A 113 0.38 -8.57 -2.86
C THR A 113 0.22 -8.75 -1.35
N ILE A 114 -0.98 -8.56 -0.84
CA ILE A 114 -1.32 -8.73 0.58
C ILE A 114 -1.56 -10.22 0.84
N PRO A 115 -0.70 -10.91 1.63
CA PRO A 115 -0.77 -12.36 1.82
C PRO A 115 -1.76 -12.78 2.91
N HIS A 116 -2.47 -11.83 3.51
CA HIS A 116 -3.41 -12.04 4.60
C HIS A 116 -4.74 -11.36 4.29
N ARG A 117 -5.78 -11.74 5.03
CA ARG A 117 -7.09 -11.07 4.93
C ARG A 117 -6.99 -9.64 5.44
N ILE A 118 -7.80 -8.77 4.85
CA ILE A 118 -7.93 -7.38 5.27
C ILE A 118 -9.42 -7.03 5.37
N ASP A 119 -9.71 -6.05 6.23
CA ASP A 119 -10.93 -5.27 6.10
C ASP A 119 -10.69 -4.18 5.04
N GLN A 120 -11.54 -4.12 4.02
CA GLN A 120 -11.43 -3.17 2.90
C GLN A 120 -11.84 -1.75 3.31
N HIS A 121 -12.38 -1.55 4.53
CA HIS A 121 -13.06 -0.32 4.91
C HIS A 121 -12.19 0.72 5.65
N GLY A 122 -10.88 0.49 5.90
CA GLY A 122 -10.07 1.50 6.61
C GLY A 122 -8.55 1.40 6.47
N VAL A 123 -7.94 2.47 5.96
CA VAL A 123 -6.48 2.74 5.98
C VAL A 123 -5.85 2.60 7.39
N PRO A 124 -6.50 3.05 8.49
CA PRO A 124 -5.90 2.95 9.82
C PRO A 124 -5.54 1.52 10.23
N ALA A 125 -6.26 0.50 9.75
CA ALA A 125 -6.02 -0.89 10.11
C ALA A 125 -4.66 -1.41 9.59
N CYS A 126 -4.26 -1.02 8.37
CA CYS A 126 -2.97 -1.41 7.79
C CYS A 126 -1.80 -0.81 8.59
N LEU A 127 -1.97 0.43 9.03
CA LEU A 127 -0.93 1.23 9.67
C LEU A 127 -0.57 0.71 11.06
N THR A 128 -1.52 0.07 11.75
CA THR A 128 -1.28 -0.58 13.05
C THR A 128 -0.07 -1.52 13.02
N CYS A 129 0.12 -2.23 11.91
CA CYS A 129 1.25 -3.16 11.75
C CYS A 129 2.36 -2.60 10.85
N HIS A 130 1.99 -1.90 9.77
CA HIS A 130 2.95 -1.52 8.72
C HIS A 130 3.56 -0.11 8.89
N ASP A 131 3.07 0.73 9.80
CA ASP A 131 3.64 2.09 9.97
C ASP A 131 5.09 2.05 10.48
N ARG A 132 5.35 1.27 11.54
CA ARG A 132 6.69 1.06 12.12
C ARG A 132 7.24 -0.35 11.94
N GLY A 133 6.43 -1.27 11.44
CA GLY A 133 6.73 -2.70 11.45
C GLY A 133 6.48 -3.31 12.83
N THR A 134 6.14 -4.59 12.87
CA THR A 134 5.89 -5.33 14.12
C THR A 134 6.07 -6.83 13.90
N THR A 135 6.05 -7.60 14.98
CA THR A 135 6.01 -9.06 14.95
C THR A 135 4.81 -9.54 15.74
N ILE A 136 3.96 -10.35 15.11
CA ILE A 136 2.76 -10.93 15.73
C ILE A 136 2.85 -12.46 15.59
N ALA A 137 2.87 -13.18 16.71
CA ALA A 137 2.98 -14.64 16.74
C ALA A 137 4.13 -15.19 15.85
N GLY A 138 5.30 -14.51 15.88
CA GLY A 138 6.47 -14.87 15.08
C GLY A 138 6.41 -14.45 13.61
N VAL A 139 5.30 -13.88 13.15
CA VAL A 139 5.15 -13.34 11.80
C VAL A 139 5.53 -11.86 11.79
N VAL A 140 6.47 -11.51 10.93
CA VAL A 140 6.92 -10.12 10.78
C VAL A 140 6.03 -9.38 9.78
N ALA A 141 5.43 -8.29 10.24
CA ALA A 141 4.83 -7.28 9.38
C ALA A 141 5.92 -6.22 9.07
N PRO A 142 6.43 -6.17 7.82
CA PRO A 142 7.45 -5.20 7.49
C PRO A 142 6.87 -3.78 7.52
N ARG A 143 7.71 -2.81 7.89
CA ARG A 143 7.40 -1.40 7.75
C ARG A 143 7.15 -1.03 6.27
N MET A 144 6.24 -0.10 5.99
CA MET A 144 6.03 0.40 4.64
C MET A 144 7.29 1.07 4.10
N SER A 145 7.62 0.83 2.83
CA SER A 145 8.82 1.37 2.17
C SER A 145 8.64 2.79 1.65
N HIS A 146 7.42 3.29 1.59
CA HIS A 146 7.05 4.62 1.12
C HIS A 146 6.33 5.42 2.22
N GLU A 147 6.05 6.68 1.93
CA GLU A 147 5.21 7.54 2.78
C GLU A 147 3.76 7.04 2.86
N ARG A 148 2.97 7.58 3.79
CA ARG A 148 1.57 7.18 3.91
C ARG A 148 0.76 7.64 2.70
N HIS A 149 -0.12 6.77 2.21
CA HIS A 149 -1.14 7.10 1.21
C HIS A 149 -2.53 6.76 1.73
N ASP A 150 -3.55 7.40 1.17
CA ASP A 150 -4.96 7.30 1.61
C ASP A 150 -5.66 6.02 1.16
N SER A 151 -5.04 5.20 0.33
CA SER A 151 -5.60 3.90 -0.05
C SER A 151 -4.51 2.90 -0.38
N CYS A 152 -4.25 1.98 0.54
CA CYS A 152 -3.28 0.92 0.34
C CYS A 152 -3.71 -0.01 -0.82
N VAL A 153 -5.01 -0.24 -0.96
CA VAL A 153 -5.59 -1.21 -1.90
C VAL A 153 -5.72 -0.70 -3.33
N GLN A 154 -5.37 0.58 -3.59
CA GLN A 154 -5.16 1.07 -4.95
C GLN A 154 -3.96 0.39 -5.63
N CYS A 155 -2.95 0.03 -4.83
CA CYS A 155 -1.70 -0.57 -5.33
C CYS A 155 -1.52 -2.01 -4.84
N HIS A 156 -1.91 -2.30 -3.60
CA HIS A 156 -1.72 -3.61 -2.98
C HIS A 156 -2.98 -4.46 -3.13
N VAL A 157 -2.90 -5.47 -3.99
CA VAL A 157 -4.00 -6.43 -4.19
C VAL A 157 -3.86 -7.61 -3.23
N VAL A 158 -4.98 -8.14 -2.75
CA VAL A 158 -5.00 -9.37 -1.94
C VAL A 158 -4.61 -10.57 -2.78
N ALA A 159 -3.79 -11.46 -2.22
CA ALA A 159 -3.31 -12.67 -2.93
C ALA A 159 -4.39 -13.75 -3.05
N THR A 160 -5.45 -13.67 -2.25
CA THR A 160 -6.58 -14.60 -2.27
C THR A 160 -7.88 -13.80 -2.24
N ASP A 161 -8.91 -14.27 -2.93
CA ASP A 161 -10.22 -13.63 -2.92
C ASP A 161 -10.71 -13.47 -1.47
N PRO A 162 -11.05 -12.24 -1.04
CA PRO A 162 -11.43 -11.99 0.35
C PRO A 162 -12.86 -12.48 0.65
N ARG A 163 -13.64 -12.87 -0.36
CA ARG A 163 -15.02 -13.36 -0.18
C ARG A 163 -15.01 -14.80 0.35
N PRO A 164 -15.81 -15.10 1.41
CA PRO A 164 -15.93 -16.47 1.90
C PRO A 164 -16.46 -17.43 0.83
N GLY A 165 -15.84 -18.61 0.71
CA GLY A 165 -16.31 -19.69 -0.17
C GLY A 165 -16.06 -19.48 -1.66
N THR A 166 -15.45 -18.36 -2.08
CA THR A 166 -15.09 -18.15 -3.48
C THR A 166 -13.77 -18.83 -3.83
N VAL A 167 -13.77 -19.59 -4.92
CA VAL A 167 -12.56 -20.12 -5.52
C VAL A 167 -12.01 -19.05 -6.47
N THR A 168 -10.78 -18.60 -6.26
CA THR A 168 -10.09 -17.74 -7.22
C THR A 168 -9.87 -18.54 -8.50
N PRO A 169 -10.41 -18.11 -9.66
CA PRO A 169 -10.18 -18.81 -10.90
C PRO A 169 -8.68 -18.81 -11.22
N PRO A 170 -8.16 -19.86 -11.91
CA PRO A 170 -6.78 -19.85 -12.36
C PRO A 170 -6.52 -18.61 -13.21
N ALA A 171 -5.35 -18.01 -13.03
CA ALA A 171 -4.94 -16.89 -13.86
C ALA A 171 -4.93 -17.33 -15.34
N PRO A 172 -5.41 -16.48 -16.28
CA PRO A 172 -5.25 -16.76 -17.69
C PRO A 172 -3.76 -16.82 -18.06
N ASP A 173 -3.45 -17.51 -19.15
CA ASP A 173 -2.08 -17.57 -19.66
C ASP A 173 -1.53 -16.16 -19.86
N ASN A 174 -0.32 -15.94 -19.35
CA ASN A 174 0.34 -14.65 -19.38
C ASN A 174 1.83 -14.86 -19.72
N GLY A 175 2.29 -14.22 -20.80
CA GLY A 175 3.70 -14.22 -21.22
C GLY A 175 4.55 -13.12 -20.60
N PHE A 176 3.99 -12.30 -19.70
CA PHE A 176 4.74 -11.22 -19.05
C PHE A 176 5.89 -11.78 -18.20
N VAL A 177 7.10 -11.33 -18.51
CA VAL A 177 8.30 -11.59 -17.72
C VAL A 177 8.72 -10.30 -17.03
N GLY A 178 8.67 -10.32 -15.70
CA GLY A 178 9.04 -9.19 -14.86
C GLY A 178 10.56 -8.97 -14.77
N LEU A 179 10.96 -7.74 -14.44
CA LEU A 179 12.33 -7.43 -14.03
C LEU A 179 12.69 -8.19 -12.74
N ALA A 180 13.85 -8.83 -12.72
CA ALA A 180 14.38 -9.48 -11.53
C ALA A 180 14.85 -8.46 -10.48
N ALA A 181 14.79 -8.84 -9.20
CA ALA A 181 15.35 -8.00 -8.15
C ALA A 181 16.88 -7.99 -8.24
N PRO A 182 17.53 -6.82 -8.08
CA PRO A 182 18.98 -6.73 -8.08
C PRO A 182 19.58 -7.44 -6.87
N ALA A 183 20.73 -8.10 -7.06
CA ALA A 183 21.40 -8.84 -5.98
C ALA A 183 22.29 -7.94 -5.11
N THR A 184 23.10 -7.07 -5.73
CA THR A 184 24.01 -6.16 -5.03
C THR A 184 24.30 -4.93 -5.88
N GLY A 185 24.67 -3.82 -5.25
CA GLY A 185 25.15 -2.64 -5.94
C GLY A 185 26.66 -2.64 -6.08
N GLU A 186 27.12 -1.90 -7.08
CA GLU A 186 28.54 -1.70 -7.35
C GLU A 186 29.23 -0.95 -6.22
N ARG A 187 30.55 -1.13 -6.12
CA ARG A 187 31.40 -0.44 -5.15
C ARG A 187 32.56 0.20 -5.89
N ALA A 188 32.93 1.41 -5.47
CA ALA A 188 34.08 2.09 -6.04
C ALA A 188 35.42 1.41 -5.67
N TRP A 189 35.50 0.76 -4.49
CA TRP A 189 36.65 -0.04 -4.05
C TRP A 189 36.23 -1.08 -2.98
N PRO A 190 37.07 -2.10 -2.67
CA PRO A 190 36.78 -3.05 -1.60
C PRO A 190 36.51 -2.36 -0.25
N GLY A 191 35.37 -2.67 0.36
CA GLY A 191 34.94 -2.04 1.61
C GLY A 191 34.17 -0.72 1.47
N ALA A 192 34.19 -0.05 0.30
CA ALA A 192 33.35 1.12 0.04
C ALA A 192 31.86 0.76 0.13
N PRO A 193 30.98 1.62 0.67
CA PRO A 193 29.54 1.35 0.66
C PRO A 193 29.03 1.04 -0.76
N PRO A 194 28.15 0.04 -0.94
CA PRO A 194 27.56 -0.26 -2.23
C PRO A 194 26.61 0.87 -2.65
N THR A 195 26.52 1.12 -3.95
CA THR A 195 25.44 1.91 -4.53
C THR A 195 24.10 1.21 -4.32
N ILE A 196 23.01 1.96 -4.33
CA ILE A 196 21.64 1.41 -4.23
C ILE A 196 21.28 0.83 -5.59
N PRO A 197 21.07 -0.50 -5.71
CA PRO A 197 20.93 -1.14 -7.01
C PRO A 197 19.49 -1.22 -7.51
N HIS A 198 18.56 -0.52 -6.86
CA HIS A 198 17.14 -0.43 -7.21
C HIS A 198 16.70 1.03 -7.19
N THR A 199 15.52 1.32 -7.75
CA THR A 199 14.91 2.65 -7.62
C THR A 199 14.66 2.98 -6.14
N THR A 200 14.76 4.25 -5.78
CA THR A 200 14.39 4.74 -4.44
C THR A 200 12.95 5.24 -4.38
N ARG A 201 12.31 5.46 -5.53
CA ARG A 201 10.89 5.81 -5.61
C ARG A 201 10.02 4.67 -5.07
N MET A 202 9.09 5.00 -4.17
CA MET A 202 8.29 4.05 -3.38
C MET A 202 9.12 3.13 -2.45
N ARG A 203 10.40 3.50 -2.21
CA ARG A 203 11.38 2.79 -1.36
C ARG A 203 12.23 3.78 -0.55
N GLU A 204 11.67 4.93 -0.22
CA GLU A 204 12.35 6.01 0.49
C GLU A 204 12.71 5.62 1.92
N ARG A 205 11.93 4.72 2.54
CA ARG A 205 12.17 4.18 3.89
C ARG A 205 13.06 2.94 3.78
N CYS A 206 14.37 3.16 3.67
CA CYS A 206 15.39 2.11 3.51
C CYS A 206 15.26 1.01 4.58
N ASP A 207 14.91 1.41 5.81
CA ASP A 207 14.73 0.54 6.97
C ASP A 207 13.51 -0.40 6.88
N ALA A 208 12.62 -0.20 5.91
CA ALA A 208 11.53 -1.14 5.62
C ALA A 208 12.04 -2.52 5.17
N CYS A 209 13.14 -2.54 4.42
CA CYS A 209 13.78 -3.78 3.94
C CYS A 209 15.13 -4.03 4.62
N HIS A 210 15.87 -2.96 4.92
CA HIS A 210 17.21 -3.03 5.49
C HIS A 210 17.24 -2.79 7.01
N GLY A 211 16.09 -2.55 7.66
CA GLY A 211 16.00 -2.33 9.11
C GLY A 211 15.75 -3.61 9.90
N VAL A 212 15.41 -3.48 11.18
CA VAL A 212 15.31 -4.61 12.11
C VAL A 212 14.18 -5.59 11.81
N TYR A 213 13.12 -5.12 11.14
CA TYR A 213 12.00 -5.94 10.66
C TYR A 213 12.17 -6.39 9.20
N GLY A 214 13.33 -6.11 8.59
CA GLY A 214 13.68 -6.62 7.27
C GLY A 214 13.98 -8.12 7.29
N ALA A 215 13.82 -8.78 6.15
CA ALA A 215 14.25 -10.18 6.01
C ALA A 215 15.76 -10.30 6.24
N LEU A 216 16.21 -11.36 6.93
CA LEU A 216 17.60 -11.48 7.39
C LEU A 216 18.61 -11.15 6.31
N GLY A 217 18.56 -11.76 5.12
CA GLY A 217 19.52 -11.52 4.03
C GLY A 217 19.46 -10.16 3.33
N MET A 218 18.53 -9.29 3.72
CA MET A 218 18.44 -7.90 3.26
C MET A 218 18.73 -6.88 4.37
N ARG A 219 18.82 -7.28 5.65
CA ARG A 219 19.10 -6.33 6.73
C ARG A 219 20.43 -5.60 6.52
N SER A 220 20.52 -4.35 6.95
CA SER A 220 21.80 -3.67 7.04
C SER A 220 22.61 -4.28 8.18
N SER A 221 23.93 -4.32 8.06
CA SER A 221 24.84 -4.59 9.18
C SER A 221 24.91 -3.44 10.19
N HIS A 222 24.32 -2.28 9.86
CA HIS A 222 24.32 -1.08 10.68
C HIS A 222 22.96 -0.37 10.65
N PRO A 223 21.86 -1.03 11.10
CA PRO A 223 20.51 -0.49 10.98
C PRO A 223 20.24 0.70 11.93
N TRP A 224 21.14 0.99 12.88
CA TRP A 224 21.09 2.18 13.73
C TRP A 224 21.49 3.49 13.01
N ARG A 225 22.03 3.40 11.79
CA ARG A 225 22.38 4.59 10.97
C ARG A 225 21.10 5.22 10.41
N ALA A 226 20.84 6.48 10.76
CA ALA A 226 19.61 7.17 10.34
C ALA A 226 19.63 7.70 8.89
N SER A 227 20.81 7.99 8.32
CA SER A 227 20.93 8.63 7.00
C SER A 227 21.72 7.76 6.02
N CYS A 228 21.03 6.75 5.46
CA CYS A 228 21.64 5.77 4.55
C CYS A 228 22.28 6.42 3.32
N LEU A 229 21.67 7.50 2.81
CA LEU A 229 22.10 8.21 1.59
C LEU A 229 23.38 9.04 1.78
N GLN A 230 23.89 9.21 3.00
CA GLN A 230 25.20 9.82 3.22
C GLN A 230 26.34 8.93 2.69
N CYS A 231 26.14 7.62 2.72
CA CYS A 231 27.15 6.64 2.33
C CYS A 231 26.73 5.85 1.08
N HIS A 232 25.46 5.51 0.96
CA HIS A 232 24.93 4.74 -0.17
C HIS A 232 24.40 5.67 -1.26
N GLY A 233 25.18 5.84 -2.31
CA GLY A 233 24.76 6.59 -3.50
C GLY A 233 23.66 5.89 -4.27
N ARG A 234 22.69 6.65 -4.79
CA ARG A 234 21.65 6.12 -5.69
C ARG A 234 22.26 5.70 -7.02
N SER A 235 21.74 4.64 -7.63
CA SER A 235 22.08 4.30 -9.01
C SER A 235 21.59 5.40 -9.96
N ALA A 236 22.51 5.98 -10.73
CA ALA A 236 22.17 7.03 -11.69
C ALA A 236 21.25 6.52 -12.81
N GLU A 237 21.43 5.25 -13.21
CA GLU A 237 20.62 4.59 -14.23
C GLU A 237 19.17 4.42 -13.77
N LEU A 238 18.97 3.98 -12.52
CA LEU A 238 17.66 3.59 -12.00
C LEU A 238 16.87 4.76 -11.42
N ASP A 239 17.54 5.74 -10.82
CA ASP A 239 16.89 6.89 -10.16
C ASP A 239 16.88 8.17 -11.02
N GLN A 240 17.25 8.05 -12.30
CA GLN A 240 17.19 9.10 -13.34
C GLN A 240 17.19 10.53 -12.80
N ARG A 241 18.31 10.94 -12.17
CA ARG A 241 18.55 12.39 -12.05
C ARG A 241 18.61 12.92 -13.48
N ALA A 242 17.70 13.84 -13.83
CA ALA A 242 17.82 14.57 -15.07
C ALA A 242 19.28 15.04 -15.19
N PRO A 243 19.98 14.79 -16.31
CA PRO A 243 21.35 15.24 -16.46
C PRO A 243 21.35 16.76 -16.30
N VAL A 244 21.89 17.24 -15.18
CA VAL A 244 22.18 18.66 -15.03
C VAL A 244 23.33 18.92 -15.97
N ALA A 245 23.09 19.68 -17.04
CA ALA A 245 24.18 20.16 -17.88
C ALA A 245 25.15 20.92 -16.99
N ILE A 246 26.35 20.35 -16.77
CA ILE A 246 27.41 21.06 -16.07
C ILE A 246 27.91 22.12 -17.06
N PRO A 247 27.76 23.43 -16.77
CA PRO A 247 28.34 24.44 -17.62
C PRO A 247 29.84 24.18 -17.68
N ARG A 248 30.36 23.99 -18.90
CA ARG A 248 31.81 23.96 -19.11
C ARG A 248 32.29 25.37 -18.80
N THR A 249 32.98 25.53 -17.68
CA THR A 249 33.71 26.78 -17.40
C THR A 249 34.73 26.98 -18.53
N PRO A 250 34.85 28.19 -19.10
CA PRO A 250 35.85 28.49 -20.12
C PRO A 250 37.28 28.32 -19.59
#